data_AF-A0A8S9ZQD9-F1
#
_entry.id   AF-A0A8S9ZQD9-F1
#
_cell.length_a   1.000
_cell.length_b   1.000
_cell.length_c   1.000
_cell.angle_alpha   90.00
_cell.angle_beta   90.00
_cell.angle_gamma   90.00
#
_symmetry.space_group_name_H-M   'P 1'
#
loop_
_entity.id
_entity.type
_entity.pdbx_description
1 polymer ?
#
loop_
_entity_poly.entity_id
_entity_poly.type
_entity_poly.pdbx_seq_one_letter_code
_entity_poly.pdbx_strand_id
1 'polypeptide(L)'
;MFKSGVAQPMDENAAQRKHLVTKNAANFKHGLKQAALVERKPNISQLTHQTTKPDDDKFPSSTTYFGGGDTLMSVDCAEDVDKYMRYIEIIYKVPEDYLKDRKSVTGRMRQILADWLFHVQARFDLLNETLSLTINLLDRSLIAMADSINKENLQLLGVTCLFISSKYEEIMVPNVEDFVSISGGVFTKEELFLMEQKVLNALNFELGAPHAIQFLRRYRFYVEPDNQTYQFSKYICDVASVCYSLAHFSPSTVAAVAIWLASYAFGRTLDSKFLFDAVFKLSQKALLSTARCFVDHVINLADPEEAKIYALRQKYQELALDDFTDEHISRLNDFLDYGVYLSHFQVLP
;
A
#
# COMPACT_ATOMS: atom_id res chain seq x y z
N MET A 1 -24.58 35.24 -53.13
CA MET A 1 -25.16 33.88 -53.06
C MET A 1 -24.89 33.33 -51.68
N PHE A 2 -25.97 33.17 -50.91
CA PHE A 2 -25.99 32.63 -49.55
C PHE A 2 -25.56 31.16 -49.50
N LYS A 3 -24.82 30.74 -48.46
CA LYS A 3 -25.14 29.52 -47.70
C LYS A 3 -24.79 29.71 -46.22
N SER A 4 -25.85 29.72 -45.42
CA SER A 4 -25.89 29.67 -43.96
C SER A 4 -25.41 28.30 -43.44
N GLY A 5 -24.40 28.28 -42.59
CA GLY A 5 -24.03 27.12 -41.77
C GLY A 5 -24.72 27.23 -40.41
N VAL A 6 -25.60 26.28 -40.15
CA VAL A 6 -26.42 26.16 -38.93
C VAL A 6 -25.54 25.97 -37.70
N ALA A 7 -25.72 26.81 -36.68
CA ALA A 7 -25.17 26.60 -35.35
C ALA A 7 -25.82 25.35 -34.73
N GLN A 8 -25.01 24.34 -34.38
CA GLN A 8 -25.45 23.25 -33.51
C GLN A 8 -25.62 23.80 -32.07
N PRO A 9 -26.69 23.43 -31.36
CA PRO A 9 -27.01 24.02 -30.07
C PRO A 9 -26.04 23.54 -28.99
N MET A 10 -25.59 24.49 -28.16
CA MET A 10 -24.70 24.34 -26.99
C MET A 10 -25.25 23.44 -25.86
N ASP A 11 -26.35 22.72 -26.07
CA ASP A 11 -27.14 22.06 -25.02
C ASP A 11 -26.86 20.55 -24.88
N GLU A 12 -26.40 19.86 -25.94
CA GLU A 12 -26.09 18.42 -25.89
C GLU A 12 -24.87 18.08 -25.03
N ASN A 13 -23.87 18.97 -24.99
CA ASN A 13 -22.68 18.81 -24.14
C ASN A 13 -22.98 19.05 -22.64
N ALA A 14 -23.97 19.90 -22.33
CA ALA A 14 -24.42 20.13 -20.96
C ALA A 14 -25.23 18.92 -20.45
N ALA A 15 -26.04 18.30 -21.31
CA ALA A 15 -26.76 17.08 -21.01
C ALA A 15 -25.82 15.90 -20.78
N GLN A 16 -24.78 15.72 -21.60
CA GLN A 16 -23.78 14.66 -21.41
C GLN A 16 -22.93 14.86 -20.14
N ARG A 17 -22.54 16.10 -19.82
CA ARG A 17 -21.83 16.41 -18.56
C ARG A 17 -22.71 16.18 -17.34
N LYS A 18 -23.98 16.61 -17.38
CA LYS A 18 -24.95 16.29 -16.33
C LYS A 18 -25.14 14.78 -16.22
N HIS A 19 -25.24 14.05 -17.32
CA HIS A 19 -25.43 12.61 -17.28
C HIS A 19 -24.23 11.88 -16.68
N LEU A 20 -22.99 12.30 -16.99
CA LEU A 20 -21.76 11.74 -16.43
C LEU A 20 -21.60 12.07 -14.94
N VAL A 21 -21.89 13.32 -14.52
CA VAL A 21 -21.90 13.72 -13.11
C VAL A 21 -22.97 12.96 -12.33
N THR A 22 -24.15 12.74 -12.92
CA THR A 22 -25.24 11.98 -12.29
C THR A 22 -24.88 10.50 -12.20
N LYS A 23 -24.16 9.95 -13.19
CA LYS A 23 -23.69 8.55 -13.19
C LYS A 23 -22.55 8.32 -12.19
N ASN A 24 -21.63 9.28 -12.05
CA ASN A 24 -20.56 9.22 -11.05
C ASN A 24 -21.11 9.43 -9.62
N ALA A 25 -22.07 10.34 -9.44
CA ALA A 25 -22.78 10.50 -8.17
C ALA A 25 -23.65 9.27 -7.83
N ALA A 26 -24.22 8.59 -8.82
CA ALA A 26 -24.96 7.35 -8.63
C ALA A 26 -24.03 6.17 -8.28
N ASN A 27 -22.85 6.07 -8.91
CA ASN A 27 -21.85 5.06 -8.57
C ASN A 27 -21.24 5.30 -7.19
N PHE A 28 -20.98 6.55 -6.82
CA PHE A 28 -20.53 6.93 -5.47
C PHE A 28 -21.63 6.64 -4.42
N LYS A 29 -22.90 6.97 -4.71
CA LYS A 29 -24.03 6.60 -3.84
C LYS A 29 -24.29 5.10 -3.79
N HIS A 30 -23.97 4.35 -4.85
CA HIS A 30 -24.04 2.89 -4.87
C HIS A 30 -22.92 2.27 -4.03
N GLY A 31 -21.69 2.81 -4.12
CA GLY A 31 -20.58 2.47 -3.23
C GLY A 31 -20.90 2.79 -1.76
N LEU A 32 -21.51 3.93 -1.49
CA LEU A 32 -22.01 4.31 -0.16
C LEU A 32 -23.18 3.42 0.30
N LYS A 33 -24.06 2.96 -0.60
CA LYS A 33 -25.14 2.00 -0.25
C LYS A 33 -24.62 0.58 -0.03
N GLN A 34 -23.58 0.15 -0.73
CA GLN A 34 -22.86 -1.09 -0.44
C GLN A 34 -22.09 -0.99 0.88
N ALA A 35 -21.49 0.17 1.17
CA ALA A 35 -20.90 0.47 2.48
C ALA A 35 -21.95 0.54 3.59
N ALA A 36 -23.14 1.10 3.34
CA ALA A 36 -24.27 1.18 4.27
C ALA A 36 -25.01 -0.16 4.48
N LEU A 37 -24.99 -1.06 3.48
CA LEU A 37 -25.40 -2.46 3.67
C LEU A 37 -24.37 -3.25 4.50
N VAL A 38 -23.14 -2.74 4.60
CA VAL A 38 -22.04 -3.23 5.42
C VAL A 38 -21.92 -2.44 6.75
N GLU A 39 -22.77 -1.43 6.98
CA GLU A 39 -22.92 -0.74 8.28
C GLU A 39 -23.68 -1.62 9.29
N ARG A 40 -23.11 -2.77 9.60
CA ARG A 40 -23.03 -3.17 10.99
C ARG A 40 -21.58 -3.01 11.37
N LYS A 41 -21.20 -1.81 11.85
CA LYS A 41 -20.03 -1.70 12.72
C LYS A 41 -20.16 -2.85 13.72
N PRO A 42 -19.20 -3.79 13.81
CA PRO A 42 -19.30 -4.86 14.79
C PRO A 42 -19.50 -4.19 16.14
N ASN A 43 -20.58 -4.57 16.82
CA ASN A 43 -20.89 -4.01 18.11
C ASN A 43 -19.74 -4.41 19.04
N ILE A 44 -18.93 -3.45 19.49
CA ILE A 44 -17.70 -3.72 20.27
C ILE A 44 -18.03 -4.53 21.54
N SER A 45 -19.26 -4.40 22.05
CA SER A 45 -19.80 -5.21 23.16
C SER A 45 -19.99 -6.71 22.85
N GLN A 46 -19.93 -7.12 21.58
CA GLN A 46 -19.96 -8.53 21.15
C GLN A 46 -18.56 -9.10 20.87
N LEU A 47 -17.51 -8.27 20.91
CA LEU A 47 -16.10 -8.67 20.80
C LEU A 47 -15.47 -9.01 22.17
N THR A 48 -16.25 -8.99 23.26
CA THR A 48 -15.77 -9.52 24.54
C THR A 48 -15.74 -11.04 24.46
N HIS A 49 -14.54 -11.59 24.31
CA HIS A 49 -14.29 -13.01 24.49
C HIS A 49 -14.91 -13.47 25.82
N GLN A 50 -15.82 -14.45 25.76
CA GLN A 50 -16.09 -15.27 26.94
C GLN A 50 -14.78 -15.99 27.25
N THR A 51 -14.15 -15.65 28.38
CA THR A 51 -13.00 -16.38 28.92
C THR A 51 -13.44 -17.77 29.36
N THR A 52 -13.62 -18.69 28.41
CA THR A 52 -13.44 -20.11 28.70
C THR A 52 -11.96 -20.38 28.54
N LYS A 53 -11.24 -20.49 29.66
CA LYS A 53 -9.87 -21.01 29.67
C LYS A 53 -9.83 -22.31 28.87
N PRO A 54 -9.07 -22.42 27.77
CA PRO A 54 -8.74 -23.70 27.19
C PRO A 54 -7.81 -24.44 28.17
N ASP A 55 -7.94 -25.76 28.27
CA ASP A 55 -7.12 -26.60 29.14
C ASP A 55 -5.61 -26.28 28.96
N ASP A 56 -5.00 -25.77 30.03
CA ASP A 56 -3.61 -25.26 30.10
C ASP A 56 -2.53 -26.35 29.83
N ASP A 57 -2.90 -27.60 29.57
CA ASP A 57 -1.99 -28.75 29.49
C ASP A 57 -1.52 -29.12 28.07
N LYS A 58 -1.89 -28.36 27.03
CA LYS A 58 -1.51 -28.67 25.63
C LYS A 58 -0.55 -27.72 24.94
N PHE A 59 -0.15 -26.63 25.58
CA PHE A 59 0.86 -25.72 25.04
C PHE A 59 2.11 -25.80 25.91
N PRO A 60 3.29 -26.15 25.35
CA PRO A 60 4.50 -26.07 26.13
C PRO A 60 4.64 -24.63 26.61
N SER A 61 4.86 -24.47 27.90
CA SER A 61 5.13 -23.23 28.61
C SER A 61 6.48 -22.64 28.16
N SER A 62 6.61 -22.28 26.89
CA SER A 62 7.64 -21.38 26.44
C SER A 62 7.11 -19.97 26.60
N THR A 63 7.39 -19.40 27.77
CA THR A 63 7.59 -17.96 27.92
C THR A 63 8.78 -17.55 27.04
N THR A 64 8.63 -17.64 25.72
CA THR A 64 9.54 -17.02 24.77
C THR A 64 9.30 -15.54 24.89
N TYR A 65 10.17 -14.87 25.63
CA TYR A 65 10.34 -13.44 25.59
C TYR A 65 10.37 -13.00 24.12
N PHE A 66 9.27 -12.37 23.71
CA PHE A 66 9.08 -11.82 22.38
C PHE A 66 10.22 -10.84 22.10
N GLY A 67 11.02 -11.14 21.08
CA GLY A 67 11.98 -10.18 20.55
C GLY A 67 11.24 -8.98 19.96
N GLY A 68 11.12 -7.92 20.76
CA GLY A 68 10.57 -6.62 20.37
C GLY A 68 9.05 -6.52 20.55
N GLY A 69 8.62 -6.02 21.71
CA GLY A 69 7.42 -5.23 22.06
C GLY A 69 6.18 -5.07 21.16
N ASP A 70 5.93 -5.90 20.14
CA ASP A 70 4.80 -5.76 19.23
C ASP A 70 3.56 -6.45 19.81
N THR A 71 2.71 -5.66 20.47
CA THR A 71 1.39 -6.05 21.01
C THR A 71 0.47 -6.70 19.96
N LEU A 72 0.73 -6.49 18.67
CA LEU A 72 0.01 -7.12 17.54
C LEU A 72 0.13 -8.65 17.48
N MET A 73 1.08 -9.22 18.24
CA MET A 73 1.32 -10.66 18.33
C MET A 73 0.80 -11.27 19.64
N SER A 74 0.07 -10.50 20.46
CA SER A 74 -0.64 -11.07 21.61
C SER A 74 -1.66 -12.10 21.13
N VAL A 75 -1.46 -13.35 21.53
CA VAL A 75 -2.20 -14.53 21.04
C VAL A 75 -3.71 -14.34 21.20
N ASP A 76 -4.14 -13.63 22.25
CA ASP A 76 -5.54 -13.49 22.64
C ASP A 76 -6.37 -12.60 21.70
N CYS A 77 -5.77 -11.64 21.00
CA CYS A 77 -6.49 -10.71 20.11
C CYS A 77 -6.00 -10.72 18.67
N ALA A 78 -4.94 -11.47 18.36
CA ALA A 78 -4.30 -11.44 17.04
C ALA A 78 -5.27 -11.82 15.89
N GLU A 79 -6.22 -12.73 16.13
CA GLU A 79 -7.22 -13.10 15.11
C GLU A 79 -8.25 -11.99 14.87
N ASP A 80 -8.73 -11.35 15.93
CA ASP A 80 -9.69 -10.25 15.84
C ASP A 80 -9.07 -9.01 15.18
N VAL A 81 -7.79 -8.75 15.49
CA VAL A 81 -7.01 -7.70 14.82
C VAL A 81 -6.84 -8.01 13.33
N ASP A 82 -6.50 -9.24 12.93
CA ASP A 82 -6.43 -9.62 11.51
C ASP A 82 -7.78 -9.45 10.80
N LYS A 83 -8.88 -9.90 11.41
CA LYS A 83 -10.23 -9.71 10.88
C LYS A 83 -10.57 -8.24 10.70
N TYR A 84 -10.26 -7.41 11.70
CA TYR A 84 -10.49 -5.97 11.64
C TYR A 84 -9.64 -5.31 10.57
N MET A 85 -8.33 -5.57 10.50
CA MET A 85 -7.46 -5.00 9.46
C MET A 85 -7.93 -5.38 8.05
N ARG A 86 -8.37 -6.64 7.84
CA ARG A 86 -8.92 -7.09 6.56
C ARG A 86 -10.26 -6.46 6.22
N TYR A 87 -11.07 -6.12 7.23
CA TYR A 87 -12.28 -5.34 7.01
C TYR A 87 -11.92 -3.90 6.58
N ILE A 88 -10.98 -3.26 7.27
CA ILE A 88 -10.58 -1.89 6.99
C ILE A 88 -9.86 -1.75 5.64
N GLU A 89 -9.02 -2.71 5.24
CA GLU A 89 -8.34 -2.64 3.93
C GLU A 89 -9.31 -2.64 2.74
N ILE A 90 -10.52 -3.19 2.91
CA ILE A 90 -11.58 -3.13 1.91
C ILE A 90 -12.20 -1.73 1.83
N ILE A 91 -12.38 -1.06 2.99
CA ILE A 91 -12.96 0.29 3.06
C ILE A 91 -12.03 1.32 2.40
N TYR A 92 -10.72 1.22 2.68
CA TYR A 92 -9.73 2.16 2.17
C TYR A 92 -9.05 1.71 0.88
N LYS A 93 -9.68 0.77 0.16
CA LYS A 93 -9.15 0.26 -1.10
C LYS A 93 -9.13 1.35 -2.17
N VAL A 94 -7.98 1.48 -2.82
CA VAL A 94 -7.77 2.34 -3.97
C VAL A 94 -8.19 1.58 -5.25
N PRO A 95 -9.02 2.16 -6.13
CA PRO A 95 -9.36 1.52 -7.40
C PRO A 95 -8.13 1.38 -8.30
N GLU A 96 -8.11 0.32 -9.10
CA GLU A 96 -7.13 0.17 -10.17
C GLU A 96 -7.28 1.34 -11.18
N ASP A 97 -6.15 1.82 -11.69
CA ASP A 97 -6.11 2.85 -12.73
C ASP A 97 -6.84 4.18 -12.36
N TYR A 98 -6.93 4.54 -11.08
CA TYR A 98 -7.69 5.71 -10.61
C TYR A 98 -7.23 7.09 -11.14
N LEU A 99 -6.05 7.19 -11.77
CA LEU A 99 -5.54 8.38 -12.45
C LEU A 99 -5.65 8.34 -13.98
N LYS A 100 -6.12 7.24 -14.59
CA LYS A 100 -6.07 7.02 -16.05
C LYS A 100 -6.73 8.11 -16.89
N ASP A 101 -7.87 8.62 -16.43
CA ASP A 101 -8.63 9.65 -17.15
C ASP A 101 -8.28 11.08 -16.72
N ARG A 102 -7.28 11.25 -15.84
CA ARG A 102 -6.89 12.56 -15.32
C ARG A 102 -5.89 13.24 -16.25
N LYS A 103 -6.20 14.49 -16.64
CA LYS A 103 -5.32 15.31 -17.49
C LYS A 103 -4.18 15.98 -16.73
N SER A 104 -4.39 16.30 -15.45
CA SER A 104 -3.48 17.14 -14.67
C SER A 104 -2.41 16.36 -13.89
N VAL A 105 -2.70 15.11 -13.51
CA VAL A 105 -1.81 14.26 -12.72
C VAL A 105 -1.82 12.86 -13.32
N THR A 106 -0.63 12.30 -13.54
CA THR A 106 -0.45 10.97 -14.13
C THR A 106 0.10 9.98 -13.10
N GLY A 107 -0.06 8.67 -13.34
CA GLY A 107 0.54 7.62 -12.51
C GLY A 107 2.06 7.75 -12.37
N ARG A 108 2.75 8.17 -13.44
CA ARG A 108 4.20 8.44 -13.40
C ARG A 108 4.54 9.58 -12.44
N MET A 109 3.76 10.66 -12.43
CA MET A 109 3.98 11.78 -11.50
C MET A 109 3.76 11.35 -10.04
N ARG A 110 2.74 10.53 -9.79
CA ARG A 110 2.49 9.93 -8.47
C ARG A 110 3.67 9.04 -8.04
N GLN A 111 4.22 8.23 -8.94
CA GLN A 111 5.38 7.37 -8.63
C GLN A 111 6.64 8.19 -8.32
N ILE A 112 6.93 9.24 -9.09
CA ILE A 112 8.05 10.16 -8.83
C ILE A 112 7.88 10.84 -7.46
N LEU A 113 6.67 11.32 -7.15
CA LEU A 113 6.40 11.92 -5.84
C LEU A 113 6.56 10.90 -4.71
N ALA A 114 6.02 9.69 -4.88
CA ALA A 114 6.09 8.63 -3.88
C ALA A 114 7.56 8.29 -3.57
N ASP A 115 8.39 8.06 -4.58
CA ASP A 115 9.82 7.81 -4.38
C ASP A 115 10.53 9.00 -3.70
N TRP A 116 10.23 10.24 -4.10
CA TRP A 116 10.80 11.40 -3.41
C TRP A 116 10.39 11.46 -1.92
N LEU A 117 9.17 11.06 -1.58
CA LEU A 117 8.72 10.99 -0.18
C LEU A 117 9.48 9.93 0.64
N PHE A 118 10.02 8.86 0.03
CA PHE A 118 10.94 7.94 0.70
C PHE A 118 12.23 8.65 1.12
N HIS A 119 12.77 9.52 0.27
CA HIS A 119 13.96 10.32 0.64
C HIS A 119 13.65 11.29 1.79
N VAL A 120 12.49 11.95 1.73
CA VAL A 120 12.05 12.87 2.81
C VAL A 120 11.88 12.12 4.13
N GLN A 121 11.22 10.95 4.11
CA GLN A 121 11.05 10.11 5.28
C GLN A 121 12.41 9.70 5.88
N ALA A 122 13.35 9.22 5.06
CA ALA A 122 14.68 8.85 5.52
C ALA A 122 15.44 10.05 6.12
N ARG A 123 15.31 11.24 5.52
CA ARG A 123 15.97 12.46 6.01
C ARG A 123 15.43 12.95 7.35
N PHE A 124 14.16 12.70 7.63
CA PHE A 124 13.52 13.02 8.91
C PHE A 124 13.56 11.87 9.92
N ASP A 125 14.12 10.71 9.55
CA ASP A 125 14.18 9.50 10.38
C ASP A 125 12.79 9.07 10.90
N LEU A 126 11.77 9.19 10.03
CA LEU A 126 10.39 8.81 10.39
C LEU A 126 10.21 7.29 10.32
N LEU A 127 9.15 6.76 10.94
CA LEU A 127 8.78 5.36 10.86
C LEU A 127 8.38 4.93 9.43
N ASN A 128 8.53 3.64 9.12
CA ASN A 128 8.04 3.08 7.86
C ASN A 128 6.51 3.09 7.79
N GLU A 129 5.86 2.96 8.95
CA GLU A 129 4.42 3.10 9.15
C GLU A 129 3.94 4.49 8.72
N THR A 130 4.66 5.54 9.12
CA THR A 130 4.39 6.94 8.73
C THR A 130 4.36 7.11 7.22
N LEU A 131 5.34 6.52 6.52
CA LEU A 131 5.39 6.57 5.06
C LEU A 131 4.29 5.72 4.41
N SER A 132 4.01 4.53 4.95
CA SER A 132 2.93 3.67 4.46
C SER A 132 1.57 4.38 4.54
N LEU A 133 1.31 5.08 5.65
CA LEU A 133 0.13 5.89 5.84
C LEU A 133 0.11 7.08 4.86
N THR A 134 1.25 7.74 4.68
CA THR A 134 1.41 8.87 3.74
C THR A 134 0.97 8.48 2.33
N ILE A 135 1.42 7.33 1.83
CA ILE A 135 1.06 6.85 0.51
C ILE A 135 -0.44 6.52 0.42
N ASN A 136 -1.02 5.89 1.44
CA ASN A 136 -2.46 5.64 1.49
C ASN A 136 -3.28 6.94 1.45
N LEU A 137 -2.90 7.93 2.26
CA LEU A 137 -3.56 9.23 2.30
C LEU A 137 -3.39 9.97 0.98
N LEU A 138 -2.22 9.90 0.35
CA LEU A 138 -1.94 10.51 -0.95
C LEU A 138 -2.88 9.95 -2.04
N ASP A 139 -2.95 8.62 -2.18
CA ASP A 139 -3.78 7.98 -3.20
C ASP A 139 -5.28 8.29 -2.99
N ARG A 140 -5.77 8.17 -1.75
CA ARG A 140 -7.18 8.49 -1.42
C ARG A 140 -7.49 9.97 -1.62
N SER A 141 -6.55 10.85 -1.30
CA SER A 141 -6.69 12.30 -1.53
C SER A 141 -6.72 12.65 -3.01
N LEU A 142 -5.91 11.98 -3.83
CA LEU A 142 -5.92 12.16 -5.29
C LEU A 142 -7.25 11.76 -5.92
N ILE A 143 -7.96 10.79 -5.32
CA ILE A 143 -9.31 10.39 -5.73
C ILE A 143 -10.34 11.41 -5.23
N ALA A 144 -10.35 11.71 -3.94
CA ALA A 144 -11.35 12.56 -3.31
C ALA A 144 -11.30 14.02 -3.80
N MET A 145 -10.12 14.49 -4.18
CA MET A 145 -9.88 15.87 -4.62
C MET A 145 -9.48 15.96 -6.10
N ALA A 146 -9.97 15.05 -6.94
CA ALA A 146 -9.56 14.91 -8.34
C ALA A 146 -9.56 16.21 -9.17
N ASP A 147 -10.53 17.10 -8.92
CA ASP A 147 -10.67 18.38 -9.64
C ASP A 147 -9.80 19.51 -9.06
N SER A 148 -9.32 19.36 -7.82
CA SER A 148 -8.55 20.40 -7.11
C SER A 148 -7.04 20.21 -7.19
N ILE A 149 -6.59 19.00 -7.53
CA ILE A 149 -5.16 18.65 -7.55
C ILE A 149 -4.64 18.62 -8.98
N ASN A 150 -3.57 19.36 -9.22
CA ASN A 150 -2.84 19.48 -10.47
C ASN A 150 -1.34 19.25 -10.24
N LYS A 151 -0.53 19.44 -11.29
CA LYS A 151 0.91 19.24 -11.21
C LYS A 151 1.56 20.18 -10.19
N GLU A 152 1.11 21.42 -10.16
CA GLU A 152 1.70 22.51 -9.39
C GLU A 152 1.52 22.31 -7.89
N ASN A 153 0.40 21.74 -7.45
CA ASN A 153 0.12 21.48 -6.04
C ASN A 153 0.30 20.01 -5.61
N LEU A 154 0.79 19.14 -6.51
CA LEU A 154 0.99 17.72 -6.21
C LEU A 154 2.04 17.50 -5.10
N GLN A 155 3.15 18.24 -5.12
CA GLN A 155 4.17 18.14 -4.08
C GLN A 155 3.64 18.65 -2.73
N LEU A 156 2.90 19.76 -2.73
CA LEU A 156 2.22 20.27 -1.54
C LEU A 156 1.29 19.21 -0.94
N LEU A 157 0.50 18.52 -1.77
CA LEU A 157 -0.34 17.41 -1.31
C LEU A 157 0.49 16.28 -0.68
N GLY A 158 1.55 15.83 -1.35
CA GLY A 158 2.41 14.75 -0.84
C GLY A 158 3.04 15.08 0.51
N VAL A 159 3.63 16.28 0.64
CA VAL A 159 4.22 16.73 1.91
C VAL A 159 3.16 16.91 2.99
N THR A 160 1.97 17.39 2.64
CA THR A 160 0.85 17.50 3.57
C THR A 160 0.41 16.13 4.09
N CYS A 161 0.30 15.12 3.21
CA CYS A 161 0.01 13.75 3.63
C CYS A 161 1.08 13.19 4.58
N LEU A 162 2.36 13.51 4.35
CA LEU A 162 3.44 13.12 5.25
C LEU A 162 3.36 13.84 6.59
N PHE A 163 3.02 15.12 6.60
CA PHE A 163 2.82 15.89 7.83
C PHE A 163 1.66 15.34 8.67
N ILE A 164 0.52 15.03 8.04
CA ILE A 164 -0.62 14.41 8.72
C ILE A 164 -0.23 13.04 9.28
N SER A 165 0.45 12.21 8.49
CA SER A 165 0.87 10.88 8.92
C SER A 165 1.88 10.95 10.07
N SER A 166 2.79 11.93 10.03
CA SER A 166 3.77 12.14 11.10
C SER A 166 3.07 12.48 12.41
N LYS A 167 2.03 13.34 12.37
CA LYS A 167 1.20 13.63 13.57
C LYS A 167 0.39 12.43 14.06
N TYR A 168 0.19 11.43 13.23
CA TYR A 168 -0.59 10.24 13.57
C TYR A 168 0.27 9.12 14.16
N GLU A 169 1.44 8.87 13.58
CA GLU A 169 2.30 7.73 13.92
C GLU A 169 3.51 8.10 14.81
N GLU A 170 4.03 9.33 14.71
CA GLU A 170 5.27 9.71 15.40
C GLU A 170 5.03 10.19 16.83
N ILE A 171 5.95 9.80 17.72
CA ILE A 171 6.03 10.38 19.06
C ILE A 171 6.49 11.84 18.98
N MET A 172 7.48 12.10 18.13
CA MET A 172 8.11 13.41 17.95
C MET A 172 7.99 13.83 16.50
N VAL A 173 7.02 14.70 16.24
CA VAL A 173 6.75 15.21 14.89
C VAL A 173 7.76 16.30 14.53
N PRO A 174 8.35 16.31 13.31
CA PRO A 174 9.16 17.43 12.84
C PRO A 174 8.37 18.74 12.79
N ASN A 175 9.07 19.88 12.87
CA ASN A 175 8.39 21.17 12.81
C ASN A 175 7.86 21.42 11.39
N VAL A 176 6.76 22.16 11.28
CA VAL A 176 6.18 22.50 9.96
C VAL A 176 7.17 23.29 9.08
N GLU A 177 8.05 24.06 9.69
CA GLU A 177 9.15 24.76 9.00
C GLU A 177 10.12 23.79 8.31
N ASP A 178 10.36 22.60 8.88
CA ASP A 178 11.22 21.58 8.29
C ASP A 178 10.59 21.01 7.01
N PHE A 179 9.26 20.78 7.02
CA PHE A 179 8.51 20.33 5.85
C PHE A 179 8.46 21.38 4.72
N VAL A 180 8.39 22.67 5.07
CA VAL A 180 8.50 23.77 4.09
C VAL A 180 9.92 23.91 3.56
N SER A 181 10.93 23.71 4.42
CA SER A 181 12.33 23.82 4.03
C SER A 181 12.75 22.71 3.07
N ILE A 182 12.37 21.45 3.36
CA ILE A 182 12.77 20.29 2.53
C ILE A 182 12.13 20.30 1.14
N SER A 183 10.98 20.96 0.98
CA SER A 183 10.34 21.16 -0.33
C SER A 183 11.03 22.25 -1.17
N GLY A 184 12.03 22.95 -0.62
CA GLY A 184 12.71 24.05 -1.30
C GLY A 184 11.88 25.35 -1.32
N GLY A 185 10.91 25.49 -0.40
CA GLY A 185 10.08 26.68 -0.30
C GLY A 185 9.07 26.85 -1.45
N VAL A 186 8.70 25.76 -2.13
CA VAL A 186 7.70 25.78 -3.21
C VAL A 186 6.29 26.13 -2.74
N PHE A 187 6.03 26.06 -1.43
CA PHE A 187 4.78 26.45 -0.79
C PHE A 187 5.08 27.03 0.60
N THR A 188 4.15 27.82 1.13
CA THR A 188 4.26 28.41 2.48
C THR A 188 3.67 27.50 3.56
N LYS A 189 3.95 27.83 4.83
CA LYS A 189 3.35 27.18 6.00
C LYS A 189 1.83 27.30 5.99
N GLU A 190 1.31 28.46 5.59
CA GLU A 190 -0.14 28.72 5.49
C GLU A 190 -0.78 27.83 4.42
N GLU A 191 -0.12 27.65 3.27
CA GLU A 191 -0.59 26.77 2.21
C GLU A 191 -0.60 25.29 2.65
N LEU A 192 0.40 24.87 3.42
CA LEU A 192 0.45 23.53 4.02
C LEU A 192 -0.72 23.30 4.98
N PHE A 193 -1.01 24.24 5.89
CA PHE A 193 -2.16 24.10 6.80
C PHE A 193 -3.51 24.14 6.07
N LEU A 194 -3.64 24.95 5.03
CA LEU A 194 -4.85 24.97 4.20
C LEU A 194 -5.04 23.65 3.45
N MET A 195 -3.96 23.08 2.91
CA MET A 195 -4.01 21.76 2.28
C MET A 195 -4.34 20.67 3.30
N GLU A 196 -3.79 20.74 4.51
CA GLU A 196 -4.07 19.79 5.59
C GLU A 196 -5.57 19.74 5.90
N GLN A 197 -6.20 20.92 6.09
CA GLN A 197 -7.64 20.99 6.32
C GLN A 197 -8.43 20.38 5.15
N LYS A 198 -8.01 20.64 3.90
CA LYS A 198 -8.67 20.05 2.72
C LYS A 198 -8.56 18.53 2.70
N VAL A 199 -7.37 17.99 2.96
CA VAL A 199 -7.13 16.54 3.01
C VAL A 199 -7.97 15.89 4.10
N LEU A 200 -7.93 16.40 5.32
CA LEU A 200 -8.68 15.83 6.44
C LEU A 200 -10.19 15.85 6.20
N ASN A 201 -10.72 16.96 5.65
CA ASN A 201 -12.14 17.06 5.31
C ASN A 201 -12.52 16.14 4.14
N ALA A 202 -11.68 16.07 3.09
CA ALA A 202 -11.94 15.20 1.93
C ALA A 202 -11.97 13.71 2.31
N LEU A 203 -11.19 13.32 3.33
CA LEU A 203 -11.13 11.95 3.85
C LEU A 203 -12.03 11.73 5.07
N ASN A 204 -12.87 12.69 5.47
CA ASN A 204 -13.72 12.62 6.66
C ASN A 204 -12.96 12.21 7.94
N PHE A 205 -11.69 12.61 8.07
CA PHE A 205 -10.79 12.22 9.18
C PHE A 205 -10.59 10.69 9.33
N GLU A 206 -10.89 9.91 8.29
CA GLU A 206 -10.71 8.46 8.28
C GLU A 206 -9.28 8.09 7.87
N LEU A 207 -8.35 8.11 8.84
CA LEU A 207 -6.91 7.93 8.57
C LEU A 207 -6.40 6.51 8.84
N GLY A 208 -7.10 5.68 9.62
CA GLY A 208 -6.58 4.42 10.16
C GLY A 208 -6.52 3.26 9.17
N ALA A 209 -5.83 3.42 8.04
CA ALA A 209 -5.66 2.36 7.05
C ALA A 209 -4.59 1.34 7.48
N PRO A 210 -4.80 0.04 7.25
CA PRO A 210 -3.79 -0.96 7.50
C PRO A 210 -2.68 -0.88 6.46
N HIS A 211 -1.48 -1.29 6.86
CA HIS A 211 -0.28 -1.25 6.04
C HIS A 211 0.23 -2.67 5.76
N ALA A 212 0.86 -2.87 4.60
CA ALA A 212 1.37 -4.20 4.22
C ALA A 212 2.37 -4.73 5.25
N ILE A 213 3.17 -3.86 5.87
CA ILE A 213 4.14 -4.24 6.91
C ILE A 213 3.48 -4.90 8.13
N GLN A 214 2.25 -4.52 8.50
CA GLN A 214 1.51 -5.11 9.63
C GLN A 214 1.15 -6.57 9.33
N PHE A 215 0.64 -6.83 8.12
CA PHE A 215 0.40 -8.20 7.66
C PHE A 215 1.70 -8.99 7.50
N LEU A 216 2.75 -8.37 6.98
CA LEU A 216 4.05 -9.02 6.79
C LEU A 216 4.67 -9.47 8.12
N ARG A 217 4.56 -8.67 9.19
CA ARG A 217 4.99 -9.05 10.55
C ARG A 217 4.24 -10.31 11.02
N ARG A 218 2.92 -10.38 10.80
CA ARG A 218 2.12 -11.58 11.10
C ARG A 218 2.57 -12.79 10.26
N TYR A 219 2.78 -12.62 8.96
CA TYR A 219 3.17 -13.71 8.06
C TYR A 219 4.57 -14.25 8.36
N ARG A 220 5.50 -13.38 8.79
CA ARG A 220 6.84 -13.77 9.24
C ARG A 220 6.79 -14.86 10.32
N PHE A 221 5.83 -14.79 11.24
CA PHE A 221 5.69 -15.79 12.31
C PHE A 221 5.40 -17.19 11.78
N TYR A 222 4.63 -17.31 10.70
CA TYR A 222 4.25 -18.62 10.13
C TYR A 222 5.24 -19.12 9.08
N VAL A 223 5.89 -18.21 8.35
CA VAL A 223 6.84 -18.54 7.27
C VAL A 223 8.27 -18.72 7.79
N GLU A 224 8.57 -18.12 8.94
CA GLU A 224 9.89 -18.11 9.59
C GLU A 224 11.04 -17.85 8.60
N PRO A 225 11.03 -16.72 7.86
CA PRO A 225 12.12 -16.41 6.96
C PRO A 225 13.39 -16.01 7.69
N ASP A 226 14.53 -16.33 7.06
CA ASP A 226 15.81 -15.75 7.42
C ASP A 226 15.79 -14.23 7.24
N ASN A 227 16.76 -13.54 7.83
CA ASN A 227 16.77 -12.08 7.84
C ASN A 227 16.85 -11.48 6.43
N GLN A 228 17.64 -12.07 5.52
CA GLN A 228 17.82 -11.58 4.16
C GLN A 228 16.49 -11.65 3.38
N THR A 229 15.82 -12.81 3.41
CA THR A 229 14.48 -12.98 2.82
C THR A 229 13.47 -12.00 3.43
N TYR A 230 13.52 -11.77 4.73
CA TYR A 230 12.58 -10.87 5.40
C TYR A 230 12.80 -9.39 5.02
N GLN A 231 14.05 -8.92 4.95
CA GLN A 231 14.34 -7.55 4.53
C GLN A 231 13.97 -7.34 3.05
N PHE A 232 14.25 -8.32 2.20
CA PHE A 232 13.81 -8.26 0.80
C PHE A 232 12.27 -8.28 0.66
N SER A 233 11.57 -8.97 1.56
CA SER A 233 10.09 -8.89 1.62
C SER A 233 9.61 -7.47 1.94
N LYS A 234 10.29 -6.74 2.83
CA LYS A 234 9.94 -5.32 3.10
C LYS A 234 10.20 -4.44 1.90
N TYR A 235 11.32 -4.66 1.19
CA TYR A 235 11.61 -3.98 -0.07
C TYR A 235 10.47 -4.18 -1.08
N ILE A 236 9.99 -5.41 -1.28
CA ILE A 236 8.87 -5.69 -2.20
C ILE A 236 7.57 -4.99 -1.75
N CYS A 237 7.29 -4.91 -0.45
CA CYS A 237 6.16 -4.12 0.06
C CYS A 237 6.28 -2.65 -0.32
N ASP A 238 7.46 -2.05 -0.15
CA ASP A 238 7.70 -0.64 -0.46
C ASP A 238 7.71 -0.38 -1.98
N VAL A 239 8.17 -1.34 -2.81
CA VAL A 239 8.00 -1.31 -4.27
C VAL A 239 6.52 -1.17 -4.64
N ALA A 240 5.64 -1.94 -4.01
CA ALA A 240 4.19 -1.84 -4.25
C ALA A 240 3.61 -0.49 -3.82
N SER A 241 4.16 0.11 -2.75
CA SER A 241 3.77 1.46 -2.33
C SER A 241 4.24 2.54 -3.32
N VAL A 242 5.37 2.37 -4.01
CA VAL A 242 5.90 3.34 -4.99
C VAL A 242 5.25 3.19 -6.37
N CYS A 243 5.04 1.95 -6.84
CA CYS A 243 4.53 1.68 -8.18
C CYS A 243 3.02 1.90 -8.30
N TYR A 244 2.62 2.84 -9.15
CA TYR A 244 1.21 3.16 -9.38
C TYR A 244 0.37 1.95 -9.88
N SER A 245 0.95 1.11 -10.73
CA SER A 245 0.34 -0.13 -11.22
C SER A 245 0.00 -1.11 -10.10
N LEU A 246 0.72 -1.07 -8.98
CA LEU A 246 0.55 -1.99 -7.85
C LEU A 246 -0.32 -1.41 -6.72
N ALA A 247 -0.60 -0.10 -6.75
CA ALA A 247 -1.25 0.62 -5.65
C ALA A 247 -2.69 0.15 -5.33
N HIS A 248 -3.31 -0.61 -6.24
CA HIS A 248 -4.68 -1.11 -6.08
C HIS A 248 -4.77 -2.45 -5.32
N PHE A 249 -3.64 -3.13 -5.13
CA PHE A 249 -3.60 -4.38 -4.36
C PHE A 249 -3.78 -4.09 -2.88
N SER A 250 -4.52 -4.96 -2.18
CA SER A 250 -4.74 -4.80 -0.75
C SER A 250 -3.44 -5.03 0.03
N PRO A 251 -3.20 -4.31 1.14
CA PRO A 251 -2.07 -4.52 2.04
C PRO A 251 -1.80 -5.99 2.39
N SER A 252 -2.85 -6.77 2.69
CA SER A 252 -2.72 -8.20 3.00
C SER A 252 -2.23 -9.05 1.82
N THR A 253 -2.63 -8.68 0.60
CA THR A 253 -2.20 -9.32 -0.65
C THR A 253 -0.76 -8.95 -0.98
N VAL A 254 -0.41 -7.65 -0.87
CA VAL A 254 0.95 -7.15 -1.05
C VAL A 254 1.92 -7.89 -0.13
N ALA A 255 1.59 -8.01 1.17
CA ALA A 255 2.42 -8.70 2.14
C ALA A 255 2.60 -10.20 1.84
N ALA A 256 1.54 -10.87 1.35
CA ALA A 256 1.59 -12.29 1.02
C ALA A 256 2.45 -12.54 -0.22
N VAL A 257 2.28 -11.69 -1.24
CA VAL A 257 3.12 -11.71 -2.46
C VAL A 257 4.57 -11.40 -2.11
N ALA A 258 4.81 -10.39 -1.27
CA ALA A 258 6.16 -9.99 -0.89
C ALA A 258 6.94 -11.11 -0.21
N ILE A 259 6.37 -11.75 0.82
CA ILE A 259 7.06 -12.83 1.53
C ILE A 259 7.22 -14.09 0.67
N TRP A 260 6.23 -14.38 -0.18
CA TRP A 260 6.30 -15.52 -1.10
C TRP A 260 7.34 -15.32 -2.19
N LEU A 261 7.32 -14.15 -2.85
CA LEU A 261 8.23 -13.82 -3.95
C LEU A 261 9.67 -13.68 -3.46
N ALA A 262 9.88 -13.09 -2.28
CA ALA A 262 11.19 -13.07 -1.64
C ALA A 262 11.69 -14.50 -1.35
N SER A 263 10.85 -15.33 -0.72
CA SER A 263 11.22 -16.73 -0.43
C SER A 263 11.60 -17.46 -1.71
N TYR A 264 10.82 -17.30 -2.78
CA TYR A 264 11.09 -17.90 -4.08
C TYR A 264 12.41 -17.41 -4.69
N ALA A 265 12.68 -16.10 -4.66
CA ALA A 265 13.93 -15.53 -5.15
C ALA A 265 15.15 -16.14 -4.45
N PHE A 266 15.09 -16.34 -3.13
CA PHE A 266 16.13 -16.98 -2.33
C PHE A 266 16.06 -18.52 -2.31
N GLY A 267 15.29 -19.13 -3.21
CA GLY A 267 15.29 -20.59 -3.43
C GLY A 267 14.44 -21.39 -2.45
N ARG A 268 13.57 -20.73 -1.67
CA ARG A 268 12.62 -21.38 -0.76
C ARG A 268 11.24 -21.49 -1.41
N THR A 269 10.66 -22.67 -1.34
CA THR A 269 9.29 -22.93 -1.80
C THR A 269 8.30 -22.84 -0.65
N LEU A 270 7.19 -22.12 -0.87
CA LEU A 270 6.06 -22.06 0.06
C LEU A 270 4.84 -22.68 -0.64
N ASP A 271 4.54 -23.92 -0.30
CA ASP A 271 3.46 -24.73 -0.90
C ASP A 271 2.41 -25.22 0.14
N SER A 272 2.64 -24.94 1.43
CA SER A 272 1.74 -25.33 2.51
C SER A 272 0.34 -24.74 2.35
N LYS A 273 -0.67 -25.61 2.20
CA LYS A 273 -2.09 -25.21 2.13
C LYS A 273 -2.52 -24.35 3.31
N PHE A 274 -1.98 -24.62 4.50
CA PHE A 274 -2.26 -23.82 5.68
C PHE A 274 -1.87 -22.34 5.49
N LEU A 275 -0.73 -22.07 4.84
CA LEU A 275 -0.30 -20.69 4.56
C LEU A 275 -1.32 -19.99 3.65
N PHE A 276 -1.75 -20.63 2.56
CA PHE A 276 -2.68 -20.01 1.61
C PHE A 276 -4.10 -19.86 2.19
N ASP A 277 -4.61 -20.88 2.87
CA ASP A 277 -6.00 -20.93 3.33
C ASP A 277 -6.21 -20.18 4.65
N ALA A 278 -5.32 -20.35 5.64
CA ALA A 278 -5.51 -19.81 6.99
C ALA A 278 -4.73 -18.51 7.24
N VAL A 279 -3.51 -18.38 6.71
CA VAL A 279 -2.62 -17.24 6.99
C VAL A 279 -2.82 -16.11 5.99
N PHE A 280 -2.53 -16.35 4.71
CA PHE A 280 -2.67 -15.38 3.63
C PHE A 280 -4.13 -15.12 3.27
N LYS A 281 -4.98 -16.14 3.42
CA LYS A 281 -6.39 -16.15 2.97
C LYS A 281 -6.49 -15.75 1.48
N LEU A 282 -5.55 -16.26 0.69
CA LEU A 282 -5.37 -15.96 -0.72
C LEU A 282 -5.03 -17.26 -1.45
N SER A 283 -5.82 -17.62 -2.46
CA SER A 283 -5.57 -18.84 -3.22
C SER A 283 -4.20 -18.79 -3.91
N GLN A 284 -3.53 -19.94 -4.02
CA GLN A 284 -2.23 -20.03 -4.69
C GLN A 284 -2.27 -19.47 -6.11
N LYS A 285 -3.32 -19.79 -6.89
CA LYS A 285 -3.48 -19.26 -8.25
C LYS A 285 -3.53 -17.73 -8.27
N ALA A 286 -4.30 -17.12 -7.37
CA ALA A 286 -4.39 -15.67 -7.26
C ALA A 286 -3.04 -15.06 -6.85
N LEU A 287 -2.37 -15.65 -5.86
CA LEU A 287 -1.05 -15.19 -5.42
C LEU A 287 -0.04 -15.21 -6.57
N LEU A 288 0.04 -16.30 -7.33
CA LEU A 288 0.97 -16.41 -8.46
C LEU A 288 0.65 -15.40 -9.57
N SER A 289 -0.64 -15.18 -9.87
CA SER A 289 -1.03 -14.16 -10.86
C SER A 289 -0.67 -12.76 -10.41
N THR A 290 -0.84 -12.44 -9.12
CA THR A 290 -0.48 -11.13 -8.58
C THR A 290 1.04 -10.95 -8.49
N ALA A 291 1.77 -11.98 -8.06
CA ALA A 291 3.22 -11.94 -7.96
C ALA A 291 3.89 -11.61 -9.30
N ARG A 292 3.34 -12.10 -10.42
CA ARG A 292 3.82 -11.77 -11.77
C ARG A 292 3.78 -10.27 -12.07
N CYS A 293 2.78 -9.54 -11.55
CA CYS A 293 2.70 -8.09 -11.72
C CYS A 293 3.83 -7.35 -10.99
N PHE A 294 4.48 -7.97 -9.99
CA PHE A 294 5.49 -7.33 -9.15
C PHE A 294 6.90 -7.51 -9.71
N VAL A 295 7.20 -8.63 -10.39
CA VAL A 295 8.57 -9.02 -10.75
C VAL A 295 9.32 -7.93 -11.50
N ASP A 296 8.74 -7.42 -12.59
CA ASP A 296 9.40 -6.37 -13.40
C ASP A 296 9.68 -5.13 -12.56
N HIS A 297 8.75 -4.73 -11.68
CA HIS A 297 8.95 -3.57 -10.80
C HIS A 297 10.04 -3.82 -9.76
N VAL A 298 10.09 -5.01 -9.18
CA VAL A 298 11.09 -5.42 -8.19
C VAL A 298 12.49 -5.42 -8.81
N ILE A 299 12.65 -5.98 -10.01
CA ILE A 299 13.93 -6.03 -10.74
C ILE A 299 14.35 -4.63 -11.16
N ASN A 300 13.47 -3.87 -11.84
CA ASN A 300 13.81 -2.56 -12.37
C ASN A 300 14.18 -1.54 -11.27
N LEU A 301 13.51 -1.59 -10.11
CA LEU A 301 13.85 -0.69 -8.99
C LEU A 301 15.08 -1.15 -8.20
N ALA A 302 15.53 -2.40 -8.38
CA ALA A 302 16.76 -2.92 -7.78
C ALA A 302 18.00 -2.59 -8.62
N ASP A 303 17.81 -2.27 -9.91
CA ASP A 303 18.89 -2.02 -10.87
C ASP A 303 19.94 -1.01 -10.33
N PRO A 304 21.23 -1.41 -10.23
CA PRO A 304 22.32 -0.54 -9.80
C PRO A 304 22.46 0.78 -10.58
N GLU A 305 22.11 0.81 -11.86
CA GLU A 305 22.20 2.02 -12.67
C GLU A 305 21.20 3.10 -12.19
N GLU A 306 20.10 2.67 -11.57
CA GLU A 306 19.03 3.53 -11.06
C GLU A 306 19.27 4.01 -9.61
N ALA A 307 20.40 3.62 -8.99
CA ALA A 307 20.80 3.97 -7.62
C ALA A 307 20.81 5.47 -7.32
N LYS A 308 21.18 6.29 -8.30
CA LYS A 308 21.24 7.75 -8.15
C LYS A 308 19.88 8.41 -8.32
N ILE A 309 18.91 7.67 -8.83
CA ILE A 309 17.62 8.18 -9.29
C ILE A 309 16.53 7.88 -8.27
N TYR A 310 16.50 6.65 -7.71
CA TYR A 310 15.45 6.24 -6.76
C TYR A 310 15.91 6.22 -5.31
N ALA A 311 15.16 6.94 -4.46
CA ALA A 311 15.35 6.94 -3.02
C ALA A 311 15.07 5.58 -2.40
N LEU A 312 14.07 4.85 -2.92
CA LEU A 312 13.72 3.52 -2.44
C LEU A 312 14.92 2.56 -2.54
N ARG A 313 15.65 2.62 -3.66
CA ARG A 313 16.80 1.76 -3.89
C ARG A 313 17.93 2.08 -2.91
N GLN A 314 18.19 3.35 -2.65
CA GLN A 314 19.20 3.77 -1.66
C GLN A 314 18.85 3.28 -0.26
N LYS A 315 17.58 3.38 0.14
CA LYS A 315 17.09 2.91 1.45
C LYS A 315 17.37 1.42 1.67
N TYR A 316 17.22 0.60 0.63
CA TYR A 316 17.36 -0.85 0.72
C TYR A 316 18.71 -1.40 0.27
N GLN A 317 19.69 -0.55 -0.08
CA GLN A 317 21.00 -0.97 -0.57
C GLN A 317 21.64 -2.00 0.37
N GLU A 318 21.98 -1.59 1.59
CA GLU A 318 22.66 -2.44 2.57
C GLU A 318 21.69 -3.41 3.29
N LEU A 319 20.38 -3.11 3.27
CA LEU A 319 19.39 -3.90 4.00
C LEU A 319 18.94 -5.15 3.26
N ALA A 320 18.94 -5.11 1.91
CA ALA A 320 18.35 -6.18 1.11
C ALA A 320 18.98 -6.34 -0.29
N LEU A 321 19.45 -5.25 -0.92
CA LEU A 321 19.85 -5.28 -2.33
C LEU A 321 21.30 -5.70 -2.55
N ASP A 322 22.20 -5.51 -1.57
CA ASP A 322 23.58 -6.02 -1.64
C ASP A 322 23.62 -7.55 -1.77
N ASP A 323 22.64 -8.22 -1.17
CA ASP A 323 22.52 -9.67 -1.26
C ASP A 323 21.60 -10.12 -2.43
N PHE A 324 21.06 -9.19 -3.22
CA PHE A 324 20.21 -9.49 -4.38
C PHE A 324 21.04 -9.57 -5.66
N THR A 325 21.48 -10.79 -5.99
CA THR A 325 22.40 -11.08 -7.11
C THR A 325 21.67 -11.42 -8.43
N ASP A 326 22.43 -11.52 -9.51
CA ASP A 326 21.95 -11.96 -10.83
C ASP A 326 21.27 -13.35 -10.81
N GLU A 327 21.66 -14.22 -9.87
CA GLU A 327 21.01 -15.53 -9.71
C GLU A 327 19.55 -15.37 -9.23
N HIS A 328 19.31 -14.45 -8.29
CA HIS A 328 17.96 -14.15 -7.82
C HIS A 328 17.12 -13.51 -8.93
N ILE A 329 17.72 -12.61 -9.73
CA ILE A 329 17.08 -12.00 -10.90
C ILE A 329 16.71 -13.09 -11.94
N SER A 330 17.61 -14.02 -12.22
CA SER A 330 17.35 -15.15 -13.13
C SER A 330 16.16 -15.98 -12.66
N ARG A 331 16.10 -16.34 -11.37
CA ARG A 331 14.96 -17.09 -10.81
C ARG A 331 13.65 -16.33 -10.97
N LEU A 332 13.65 -15.02 -10.71
CA LEU A 332 12.45 -14.19 -10.87
C LEU A 332 12.00 -14.11 -12.35
N ASN A 333 12.93 -14.03 -13.30
CA ASN A 333 12.63 -14.09 -14.72
C ASN A 333 12.08 -15.47 -15.13
N ASP A 334 12.68 -16.56 -14.64
CA ASP A 334 12.17 -17.92 -14.88
C ASP A 334 10.73 -18.08 -14.37
N PHE A 335 10.38 -17.44 -13.26
CA PHE A 335 9.01 -17.42 -12.76
C PHE A 335 8.03 -16.72 -13.71
N LEU A 336 8.44 -15.65 -14.38
CA LEU A 336 7.63 -15.00 -15.41
C LEU A 336 7.40 -15.93 -16.61
N ASP A 337 8.45 -16.62 -17.05
CA ASP A 337 8.38 -17.48 -18.24
C ASP A 337 7.63 -18.80 -17.97
N TYR A 338 7.82 -19.42 -16.81
CA TYR A 338 7.39 -20.80 -16.56
C TYR A 338 6.44 -21.01 -15.36
N GLY A 339 6.20 -19.97 -14.55
CA GLY A 339 5.53 -20.07 -13.23
C GLY A 339 4.10 -20.64 -13.18
N VAL A 340 3.45 -20.95 -14.31
CA VAL A 340 2.17 -21.70 -14.32
C VAL A 340 2.37 -23.20 -14.09
N TYR A 341 3.57 -23.73 -14.31
CA TYR A 341 3.88 -25.17 -14.24
C TYR A 341 4.59 -25.62 -12.93
N LEU A 342 4.65 -24.75 -11.92
CA LEU A 342 5.35 -25.01 -10.64
C LEU A 342 4.74 -26.12 -9.76
N SER A 343 3.79 -26.91 -10.25
CA SER A 343 3.39 -28.17 -9.60
C SER A 343 4.43 -29.30 -9.77
N HIS A 344 5.49 -29.11 -10.57
CA HIS A 344 6.42 -30.19 -10.92
C HIS A 344 7.92 -29.91 -10.83
N PHE A 345 8.37 -28.77 -10.29
CA PHE A 345 9.80 -28.60 -10.02
C PHE A 345 10.16 -29.28 -8.69
N GLN A 346 10.45 -30.58 -8.79
CA GLN A 346 11.23 -31.29 -7.79
C GLN A 346 12.58 -30.59 -7.60
N VAL A 347 12.95 -30.47 -6.34
CA VAL A 347 14.28 -30.15 -5.81
C VAL A 347 15.37 -30.49 -6.82
N LEU A 348 16.00 -29.48 -7.42
CA LEU A 348 17.27 -29.70 -8.12
C LEU A 348 18.35 -29.96 -7.05
N PRO A 349 19.26 -30.92 -7.31
CA PRO A 349 20.13 -31.55 -6.32
C PRO A 349 21.18 -30.63 -5.71
#